data_AF-A0A7R9Y6E0-F1
#
_entry.id   AF-A0A7R9Y6E0-F1
#
_cell.length_a   1.000
_cell.length_b   1.000
_cell.length_c   1.000
_cell.angle_alpha   90.00
_cell.angle_beta   90.00
_cell.angle_gamma   90.00
#
_symmetry.space_group_name_H-M   'P 1'
#
loop_
_entity.id
_entity.type
_entity.pdbx_description
1 polymer ?
#
loop_
_entity_poly.entity_id
_entity_poly.type
_entity_poly.pdbx_seq_one_letter_code
_entity_poly.pdbx_strand_id
1 'polypeptide(L)'
;MPDAGAGAAKSSKKALPVTALACASSALEGALRASGRWLCGFRASGWRWCAALCVGAAFLASLSGVWSAAGCLRNAAYGADRVVHQELGHLAPGGFVLGVAVLSAAYAAPAARGAASALACSSPARPLGTSRTSSPQALRALRAALQAQESRLMSALGLTFLLIFTVGEGGGALRDLGLLPGAGGGRSLDMRSMKDQQHTFQALLWVASGALGRVLLRRGLVCGVHMLVPYAATAFMMAVHSQHQSGEHAALAHAAHGALMLAAGLLRFSGAVAAYSLVASMAAVTFIASSQCLTTAAAQAWRMDAVGYLLLVQCVAVGLWVAAVWLFEPALGPGADDGANEGGGSGVGVEDPKEERAGERLGKRLGGEEGARARAVAGGGAQEAV
;
A
#
# COMPACT_ATOMS: atom_id res chain seq x y z
N MET A 1 -72.43 -23.57 -1.71
CA MET A 1 -71.81 -22.33 -2.23
C MET A 1 -71.33 -21.52 -1.05
N PRO A 2 -70.13 -20.90 -1.03
CA PRO A 2 -69.11 -20.77 -2.07
C PRO A 2 -67.76 -21.46 -1.71
N ASP A 3 -66.91 -21.52 -2.73
CA ASP A 3 -65.46 -21.75 -2.70
C ASP A 3 -64.69 -20.71 -1.86
N ALA A 4 -63.56 -21.13 -1.28
CA ALA A 4 -62.31 -20.37 -1.11
C ALA A 4 -61.35 -21.24 -0.29
N GLY A 5 -60.35 -21.89 -0.87
CA GLY A 5 -59.24 -21.21 -1.54
C GLY A 5 -58.00 -21.29 -0.64
N ALA A 6 -57.60 -22.50 -0.23
CA ALA A 6 -56.30 -22.73 0.41
C ALA A 6 -55.21 -22.56 -0.65
N GLY A 7 -54.86 -21.29 -0.92
CA GLY A 7 -53.75 -20.91 -1.76
C GLY A 7 -52.45 -21.40 -1.14
N ALA A 8 -52.04 -22.61 -1.51
CA ALA A 8 -50.67 -23.06 -1.35
C ALA A 8 -49.79 -22.09 -2.14
N ALA A 9 -49.26 -21.07 -1.46
CA ALA A 9 -48.25 -20.19 -1.98
C ALA A 9 -47.03 -21.06 -2.31
N LYS A 10 -46.97 -21.54 -3.56
CA LYS A 10 -45.80 -22.18 -4.14
C LYS A 10 -44.69 -21.14 -4.01
N SER A 11 -43.85 -21.34 -3.00
CA SER A 11 -42.57 -20.66 -2.82
C SER A 11 -41.74 -20.92 -4.07
N SER A 12 -41.91 -20.04 -5.06
CA SER A 12 -41.04 -19.94 -6.21
C SER A 12 -39.71 -19.47 -5.67
N LYS A 13 -38.86 -20.44 -5.30
CA LYS A 13 -37.42 -20.22 -5.17
C LYS A 13 -36.96 -19.75 -6.54
N LYS A 14 -37.03 -18.45 -6.78
CA LYS A 14 -36.43 -17.79 -7.95
C LYS A 14 -34.95 -18.10 -7.86
N ALA A 15 -34.53 -19.19 -8.51
CA ALA A 15 -33.14 -19.45 -8.75
C ALA A 15 -32.61 -18.19 -9.43
N LEU A 16 -31.71 -17.48 -8.75
CA LEU A 16 -30.94 -16.42 -9.38
C LEU A 16 -30.38 -17.04 -10.66
N PRO A 17 -30.71 -16.50 -11.84
CA PRO A 17 -30.32 -17.13 -13.08
C PRO A 17 -28.80 -17.18 -13.09
N VAL A 18 -28.23 -18.34 -13.34
CA VAL A 18 -26.78 -18.60 -13.35
C VAL A 18 -26.02 -17.55 -14.18
N THR A 19 -26.68 -17.00 -15.20
CA THR A 19 -26.23 -15.88 -16.02
C THR A 19 -26.03 -14.57 -15.25
N ALA A 20 -26.90 -14.22 -14.29
CA ALA A 20 -26.71 -13.03 -13.45
C ALA A 20 -25.50 -13.19 -12.52
N LEU A 21 -25.25 -14.40 -12.01
CA LEU A 21 -24.06 -14.69 -11.19
C LEU A 21 -22.77 -14.57 -12.02
N ALA A 22 -22.78 -15.08 -13.26
CA ALA A 22 -21.64 -15.00 -14.18
C ALA A 22 -21.36 -13.55 -14.66
N CYS A 23 -22.42 -12.75 -14.90
CA CYS A 23 -22.27 -11.33 -15.21
C CYS A 23 -21.72 -10.56 -14.01
N ALA A 24 -22.20 -10.84 -12.78
CA ALA A 24 -21.70 -10.21 -11.56
C ALA A 24 -20.23 -10.59 -11.29
N SER A 25 -19.84 -11.85 -11.50
CA SER A 25 -18.45 -12.28 -11.34
C SER A 25 -17.52 -11.62 -12.36
N SER A 26 -17.95 -11.50 -13.61
CA SER A 26 -17.18 -10.84 -14.67
C SER A 26 -17.05 -9.33 -14.44
N ALA A 27 -18.12 -8.67 -13.99
CA ALA A 27 -18.10 -7.25 -13.65
C ALA A 27 -17.21 -6.97 -12.43
N LEU A 28 -17.30 -7.81 -11.38
CA LEU A 28 -16.43 -7.73 -10.22
C LEU A 28 -14.96 -7.94 -10.61
N GLU A 29 -14.67 -8.94 -11.45
CA GLU A 29 -13.32 -9.17 -11.93
C GLU A 29 -12.79 -7.99 -12.76
N GLY A 30 -13.62 -7.42 -13.63
CA GLY A 30 -13.28 -6.21 -14.40
C GLY A 30 -12.98 -5.01 -13.49
N ALA A 31 -13.81 -4.78 -12.47
CA ALA A 31 -13.61 -3.73 -11.47
C ALA A 31 -12.34 -3.96 -10.65
N LEU A 32 -12.09 -5.17 -10.16
CA LEU A 32 -10.87 -5.52 -9.42
C LEU A 32 -9.62 -5.35 -10.27
N ARG A 33 -9.65 -5.76 -11.54
CA ARG A 33 -8.54 -5.55 -12.47
C ARG A 33 -8.30 -4.06 -12.75
N ALA A 34 -9.36 -3.26 -12.88
CA ALA A 34 -9.27 -1.82 -13.11
C ALA A 34 -8.71 -1.10 -11.88
N SER A 35 -9.27 -1.34 -10.70
CA SER A 35 -8.80 -0.78 -9.43
C SER A 35 -7.39 -1.23 -9.10
N GLY A 36 -7.07 -2.51 -9.32
CA GLY A 36 -5.74 -3.06 -9.15
C GLY A 36 -4.71 -2.43 -10.08
N ARG A 37 -5.05 -2.22 -11.36
CA ARG A 37 -4.17 -1.51 -12.31
C ARG A 37 -3.96 -0.06 -11.89
N TRP A 38 -5.02 0.60 -11.44
CA TRP A 38 -4.96 2.00 -11.00
C TRP A 38 -4.09 2.17 -9.74
N LEU A 39 -4.26 1.26 -8.76
CA LEU A 39 -3.54 1.30 -7.47
C LEU A 39 -2.10 0.80 -7.56
N CYS A 40 -1.85 -0.31 -8.26
CA CYS A 40 -0.57 -1.01 -8.21
C CYS A 40 0.26 -0.84 -9.49
N GLY A 41 -0.34 -0.36 -10.58
CA GLY A 41 0.37 -0.09 -11.83
C GLY A 41 0.74 -1.31 -12.67
N PHE A 42 0.41 -2.53 -12.23
CA PHE A 42 0.67 -3.77 -12.97
C PHE A 42 -0.61 -4.58 -13.21
N ARG A 43 -0.61 -5.37 -14.29
CA ARG A 43 -1.64 -6.35 -14.59
C ARG A 43 -1.37 -7.61 -13.76
N ALA A 44 -2.01 -7.74 -12.60
CA ALA A 44 -2.13 -9.05 -11.95
C ALA A 44 -3.28 -9.84 -12.58
N SER A 45 -3.10 -11.16 -12.71
CA SER A 45 -4.18 -12.06 -13.13
C SER A 45 -5.34 -12.00 -12.11
N GLY A 46 -6.56 -12.24 -12.57
CA GLY A 46 -7.75 -12.24 -11.70
C GLY A 46 -7.57 -13.17 -10.49
N TRP A 47 -6.99 -14.36 -10.69
CA TRP A 47 -6.75 -15.32 -9.61
C TRP A 47 -5.79 -14.81 -8.54
N ARG A 48 -4.79 -13.99 -8.88
CA ARG A 48 -3.85 -13.41 -7.89
C ARG A 48 -4.53 -12.35 -7.04
N TRP A 49 -5.41 -11.56 -7.64
CA TRP A 49 -6.27 -10.64 -6.89
C TRP A 49 -7.21 -11.41 -5.97
N CYS A 50 -7.85 -12.48 -6.46
CA CYS A 50 -8.66 -13.35 -5.61
C CYS A 50 -7.83 -13.93 -4.46
N ALA A 51 -6.64 -14.46 -4.72
CA ALA A 51 -5.76 -15.02 -3.69
C ALA A 51 -5.31 -13.96 -2.67
N ALA A 52 -4.94 -12.76 -3.11
CA ALA A 52 -4.59 -11.66 -2.21
C ALA A 52 -5.78 -11.23 -1.34
N LEU A 53 -6.99 -11.16 -1.93
CA LEU A 53 -8.23 -10.90 -1.20
C LEU A 53 -8.55 -12.03 -0.22
N CYS A 54 -8.32 -13.29 -0.59
CA CYS A 54 -8.50 -14.44 0.30
C CYS A 54 -7.52 -14.41 1.47
N VAL A 55 -6.25 -14.10 1.24
CA VAL A 55 -5.26 -13.93 2.32
C VAL A 55 -5.65 -12.77 3.23
N GLY A 56 -6.04 -11.62 2.66
CA GLY A 56 -6.53 -10.48 3.43
C GLY A 56 -7.78 -10.83 4.25
N ALA A 57 -8.75 -11.51 3.65
CA ALA A 57 -9.97 -11.95 4.34
C ALA A 57 -9.67 -12.98 5.44
N ALA A 58 -8.77 -13.94 5.19
CA ALA A 58 -8.35 -14.92 6.19
C ALA A 58 -7.62 -14.25 7.36
N PHE A 59 -6.80 -13.25 7.09
CA PHE A 59 -6.14 -12.43 8.12
C PHE A 59 -7.18 -11.67 8.96
N LEU A 60 -8.12 -10.97 8.32
CA LEU A 60 -9.19 -10.24 9.02
C LEU A 60 -10.11 -11.17 9.81
N ALA A 61 -10.43 -12.36 9.28
CA ALA A 61 -11.21 -13.37 9.97
C ALA A 61 -10.47 -13.91 11.20
N SER A 62 -9.16 -14.14 11.09
CA SER A 62 -8.32 -14.57 12.21
C SER A 62 -8.28 -13.49 13.29
N LEU A 63 -8.07 -12.22 12.91
CA LEU A 63 -8.14 -11.09 13.84
C LEU A 63 -9.51 -10.98 14.52
N SER A 64 -10.59 -11.12 13.76
CA SER A 64 -11.96 -11.10 14.29
C SER A 64 -12.22 -12.26 15.27
N GLY A 65 -11.67 -13.44 14.97
CA GLY A 65 -11.69 -14.59 15.86
C GLY A 65 -10.95 -14.32 17.18
N VAL A 66 -9.77 -13.70 17.12
CA VAL A 66 -9.04 -13.30 18.33
C VAL A 66 -9.78 -12.24 19.12
N TRP A 67 -10.35 -11.21 18.47
CA TRP A 67 -11.18 -10.21 19.14
C TRP A 67 -12.40 -10.83 19.83
N SER A 68 -13.03 -11.81 19.20
CA SER A 68 -14.15 -12.55 19.78
C SER A 68 -13.70 -13.39 21.00
N ALA A 69 -12.60 -14.14 20.87
CA ALA A 69 -12.04 -14.99 21.93
C ALA A 69 -11.54 -14.18 23.14
N ALA A 70 -10.96 -13.01 22.90
CA ALA A 70 -10.54 -12.06 23.93
C ALA A 70 -11.73 -11.34 24.59
N GLY A 71 -12.96 -11.61 24.16
CA GLY A 71 -14.16 -10.97 24.66
C GLY A 71 -14.30 -9.50 24.25
N CYS A 72 -13.46 -8.99 23.35
CA CYS A 72 -13.44 -7.58 22.98
C CYS A 72 -14.78 -7.10 22.42
N LEU A 73 -15.44 -7.93 21.62
CA LEU A 73 -16.75 -7.60 21.03
C LEU A 73 -17.91 -7.72 22.03
N ARG A 74 -17.70 -8.35 23.19
CA ARG A 74 -18.76 -8.67 24.17
C ARG A 74 -18.62 -7.91 25.49
N ASN A 75 -17.46 -7.31 25.75
CA ASN A 75 -17.19 -6.68 27.03
C ASN A 75 -17.92 -5.32 27.11
N ALA A 76 -18.99 -5.25 27.90
CA ALA A 76 -19.79 -4.03 28.07
C ALA A 76 -18.97 -2.85 28.61
N ALA A 77 -17.87 -3.13 29.34
CA ALA A 77 -16.90 -2.13 29.79
C ALA A 77 -16.07 -1.52 28.65
N TYR A 78 -15.92 -2.25 27.54
CA TYR A 78 -15.31 -1.71 26.32
C TYR A 78 -16.34 -1.01 25.45
N GLY A 79 -17.60 -1.44 25.38
CA GLY A 79 -18.60 -0.81 24.53
C GLY A 79 -18.26 -0.94 23.03
N ALA A 80 -19.29 -1.13 22.20
CA ALA A 80 -19.09 -1.31 20.76
C ALA A 80 -18.25 -0.16 20.13
N ASP A 81 -18.46 1.07 20.59
CA ASP A 81 -17.80 2.27 20.06
C ASP A 81 -16.29 2.31 20.29
N ARG A 82 -15.79 1.69 21.37
CA ARG A 82 -14.39 1.80 21.79
C ARG A 82 -13.52 0.74 21.13
N VAL A 83 -14.09 -0.43 20.83
CA VAL A 83 -13.45 -1.45 19.97
C VAL A 83 -13.24 -0.89 18.57
N VAL A 84 -14.27 -0.24 18.01
CA VAL A 84 -14.20 0.40 16.70
C VAL A 84 -13.06 1.42 16.65
N HIS A 85 -12.94 2.33 17.62
CA HIS A 85 -11.83 3.30 17.62
C HIS A 85 -10.45 2.67 17.88
N GLN A 86 -10.33 1.82 18.91
CA GLN A 86 -9.01 1.35 19.33
C GLN A 86 -8.44 0.32 18.35
N GLU A 87 -9.26 -0.60 17.85
CA GLU A 87 -8.80 -1.68 16.99
C GLU A 87 -8.73 -1.26 15.52
N LEU A 88 -9.71 -0.51 14.99
CA LEU A 88 -9.60 0.03 13.63
C LEU A 88 -8.49 1.08 13.52
N GLY A 89 -8.24 1.83 14.60
CA GLY A 89 -7.13 2.77 14.69
C GLY A 89 -5.76 2.12 14.53
N HIS A 90 -5.61 0.82 14.82
CA HIS A 90 -4.39 0.06 14.52
C HIS A 90 -4.45 -0.63 13.15
N LEU A 91 -5.62 -1.18 12.81
CA LEU A 91 -5.81 -1.95 11.57
C LEU A 91 -5.65 -1.08 10.32
N ALA A 92 -6.24 0.11 10.28
CA ALA A 92 -6.18 0.99 9.12
C ALA A 92 -4.75 1.45 8.78
N PRO A 93 -4.01 2.12 9.68
CA PRO A 93 -2.65 2.58 9.36
C PRO A 93 -1.67 1.41 9.21
N GLY A 94 -1.80 0.34 10.00
CA GLY A 94 -1.02 -0.88 9.83
C GLY A 94 -1.26 -1.51 8.45
N GLY A 95 -2.52 -1.64 8.05
CA GLY A 95 -2.91 -2.12 6.72
C GLY A 95 -2.38 -1.26 5.58
N PHE A 96 -2.28 0.06 5.77
CA PHE A 96 -1.71 0.97 4.77
C PHE A 96 -0.22 0.76 4.58
N VAL A 97 0.54 0.69 5.68
CA VAL A 97 1.98 0.40 5.63
C VAL A 97 2.20 -0.97 4.98
N LEU A 98 1.39 -1.97 5.32
CA LEU A 98 1.46 -3.31 4.72
C LEU A 98 1.17 -3.26 3.22
N GLY A 99 0.16 -2.51 2.78
CA GLY A 99 -0.16 -2.37 1.36
C GLY A 99 0.97 -1.75 0.55
N VAL A 100 1.64 -0.71 1.08
CA VAL A 100 2.82 -0.11 0.44
C VAL A 100 4.00 -1.09 0.44
N ALA A 101 4.22 -1.80 1.54
CA ALA A 101 5.27 -2.81 1.65
C ALA A 101 5.11 -3.92 0.60
N VAL A 102 3.90 -4.46 0.44
CA VAL A 102 3.55 -5.49 -0.54
C VAL A 102 3.74 -4.99 -1.97
N LEU A 103 3.31 -3.74 -2.25
CA LEU A 103 3.55 -3.10 -3.54
C LEU A 103 5.05 -3.03 -3.85
N SER A 104 5.87 -2.58 -2.90
CA SER A 104 7.32 -2.48 -3.10
C SER A 104 8.00 -3.85 -3.26
N ALA A 105 7.48 -4.90 -2.62
CA ALA A 105 7.91 -6.29 -2.86
C ALA A 105 7.66 -6.70 -4.32
N ALA A 106 6.46 -6.41 -4.86
CA ALA A 106 6.10 -6.75 -6.24
C ALA A 106 7.04 -6.10 -7.27
N TYR A 107 7.47 -4.86 -7.03
CA TYR A 107 8.43 -4.15 -7.90
C TYR A 107 9.89 -4.58 -7.67
N ALA A 108 10.24 -5.12 -6.50
CA ALA A 108 11.58 -5.62 -6.20
C ALA A 108 11.83 -7.04 -6.74
N ALA A 109 10.79 -7.86 -6.86
CA ALA A 109 10.89 -9.26 -7.27
C ALA A 109 11.61 -9.51 -8.61
N PRO A 110 11.41 -8.71 -9.69
CA PRO A 110 12.17 -8.87 -10.94
C PRO A 110 13.68 -8.64 -10.77
N ALA A 111 14.07 -7.63 -9.98
CA ALA A 111 15.47 -7.29 -9.75
C ALA A 111 16.17 -8.35 -8.88
N ALA A 112 15.46 -8.91 -7.89
CA ALA A 112 15.96 -10.01 -7.06
C ALA A 112 16.23 -11.28 -7.87
N ARG A 113 15.40 -11.59 -8.88
CA ARG A 113 15.60 -12.73 -9.79
C ARG A 113 16.81 -12.55 -10.71
N GLY A 114 17.00 -11.37 -11.28
CA GLY A 114 18.19 -11.09 -12.09
C GLY A 114 19.49 -11.37 -11.32
N ALA A 115 19.53 -11.00 -10.04
CA ALA A 115 20.67 -11.27 -9.16
C ALA A 115 20.80 -12.75 -8.77
N ALA A 116 19.70 -13.41 -8.36
CA ALA A 116 19.71 -14.80 -7.94
C ALA A 116 20.02 -15.78 -9.09
N SER A 117 19.47 -15.54 -10.29
CA SER A 117 19.77 -16.34 -11.49
C SER A 117 21.20 -16.10 -11.98
N ALA A 118 21.75 -14.90 -11.85
CA ALA A 118 23.16 -14.64 -12.17
C ALA A 118 24.12 -15.37 -11.21
N LEU A 119 23.74 -15.48 -9.92
CA LEU A 119 24.46 -16.25 -8.91
C LEU A 119 24.31 -17.78 -9.07
N ALA A 120 23.18 -18.25 -9.59
CA ALA A 120 22.94 -19.68 -9.84
C ALA A 120 23.57 -20.17 -11.16
N CYS A 121 23.68 -19.29 -12.15
CA CYS A 121 24.26 -19.59 -13.46
C CYS A 121 25.77 -19.32 -13.55
N SER A 122 26.43 -18.88 -12.47
CA SER A 122 27.90 -18.83 -12.38
C SER A 122 28.49 -20.24 -12.18
N SER A 123 28.07 -21.17 -13.03
CA SER A 123 28.80 -22.42 -13.27
C SER A 123 30.08 -22.08 -14.05
N PRO A 124 31.25 -22.58 -13.65
CA PRO A 124 32.56 -22.02 -14.04
C PRO A 124 33.00 -22.26 -15.51
N ALA A 125 32.11 -22.59 -16.44
CA ALA A 125 32.52 -23.17 -17.73
C ALA A 125 31.95 -22.53 -19.01
N ARG A 126 31.28 -21.37 -18.97
CA ARG A 126 30.81 -20.72 -20.23
C ARG A 126 31.33 -19.29 -20.39
N PRO A 127 32.10 -18.99 -21.46
CA PRO A 127 32.60 -17.65 -21.71
C PRO A 127 31.43 -16.69 -21.90
N LEU A 128 31.54 -15.56 -21.20
CA LEU A 128 30.54 -14.50 -21.08
C LEU A 128 30.22 -13.85 -22.43
N GLY A 129 29.23 -14.39 -23.14
CA GLY A 129 28.49 -13.65 -24.15
C GLY A 129 27.59 -12.62 -23.48
N THR A 130 28.03 -11.36 -23.49
CA THR A 130 27.23 -10.15 -23.20
C THR A 130 26.14 -10.31 -22.16
N SER A 131 26.55 -10.32 -20.90
CA SER A 131 25.72 -10.08 -19.73
C SER A 131 24.68 -8.99 -20.03
N ARG A 132 23.40 -9.35 -20.00
CA ARG A 132 22.26 -8.42 -19.91
C ARG A 132 22.35 -7.73 -18.53
N THR A 133 23.35 -6.87 -18.34
CA THR A 133 23.28 -5.87 -17.29
C THR A 133 22.08 -5.02 -17.62
N SER A 134 21.02 -5.10 -16.81
CA SER A 134 19.89 -4.17 -16.92
C SER A 134 20.47 -2.77 -16.99
N SER A 135 20.25 -2.07 -18.10
CA SER A 135 20.88 -0.77 -18.32
C SER A 135 20.56 0.13 -17.11
N PRO A 136 21.50 0.99 -16.65
CA PRO A 136 21.22 1.93 -15.58
C PRO A 136 19.93 2.75 -15.80
N GLN A 137 19.56 2.96 -17.07
CA GLN A 137 18.30 3.57 -17.48
C GLN A 137 17.07 2.71 -17.14
N ALA A 138 17.10 1.39 -17.40
CA ALA A 138 16.01 0.47 -17.06
C ALA A 138 15.77 0.42 -15.54
N LEU A 139 16.85 0.36 -14.74
CA LEU A 139 16.74 0.39 -13.29
C LEU A 139 16.17 1.71 -12.77
N ARG A 140 16.60 2.84 -13.36
CA ARG A 140 16.06 4.17 -13.02
C ARG A 140 14.58 4.27 -13.37
N ALA A 141 14.16 3.77 -14.53
CA ALA A 141 12.76 3.75 -14.96
C ALA A 141 11.89 2.91 -14.01
N LEU A 142 12.36 1.72 -13.61
CA LEU A 142 11.68 0.88 -12.63
C LEU A 142 11.51 1.58 -11.28
N ARG A 143 12.57 2.21 -10.77
CA ARG A 143 12.51 2.97 -9.51
C ARG A 143 11.58 4.18 -9.61
N ALA A 144 11.55 4.87 -10.75
CA ALA A 144 10.63 5.97 -10.99
C ALA A 144 9.17 5.49 -11.00
N ALA A 145 8.90 4.36 -11.65
CA ALA A 145 7.57 3.74 -11.66
C ALA A 145 7.13 3.34 -10.25
N LEU A 146 8.00 2.70 -9.48
CA LEU A 146 7.73 2.36 -8.07
C LEU A 146 7.41 3.61 -7.24
N GLN A 147 8.26 4.64 -7.28
CA GLN A 147 8.02 5.89 -6.56
C GLN A 147 6.69 6.54 -6.99
N ALA A 148 6.29 6.43 -8.25
CA ALA A 148 5.02 6.97 -8.72
C ALA A 148 3.83 6.24 -8.08
N GLN A 149 3.90 4.92 -7.97
CA GLN A 149 2.86 4.13 -7.33
C GLN A 149 2.84 4.31 -5.81
N GLU A 150 3.99 4.29 -5.15
CA GLU A 150 4.11 4.64 -3.73
C GLU A 150 3.46 6.00 -3.47
N SER A 151 3.80 7.02 -4.27
CA SER A 151 3.25 8.37 -4.15
C SER A 151 1.73 8.44 -4.35
N ARG A 152 1.17 7.60 -5.24
CA ARG A 152 -0.29 7.51 -5.42
C ARG A 152 -0.95 6.84 -4.22
N LEU A 153 -0.40 5.71 -3.80
CA LEU A 153 -0.93 4.91 -2.72
C LEU A 153 -0.87 5.68 -1.39
N MET A 154 0.25 6.32 -1.08
CA MET A 154 0.38 7.17 0.11
C MET A 154 -0.64 8.30 0.16
N SER A 155 -0.85 9.02 -0.96
CA SER A 155 -1.88 10.06 -1.00
C SER A 155 -3.29 9.49 -0.89
N ALA A 156 -3.60 8.41 -1.60
CA ALA A 156 -4.93 7.81 -1.58
C ALA A 156 -5.26 7.27 -0.18
N LEU A 157 -4.37 6.46 0.40
CA LEU A 157 -4.54 5.87 1.73
C LEU A 157 -4.51 6.94 2.82
N GLY A 158 -3.62 7.94 2.72
CA GLY A 158 -3.60 9.07 3.65
C GLY A 158 -4.90 9.88 3.62
N LEU A 159 -5.48 10.11 2.43
CA LEU A 159 -6.79 10.77 2.29
C LEU A 159 -7.92 9.89 2.84
N THR A 160 -7.91 8.59 2.55
CA THR A 160 -8.88 7.65 3.12
C THR A 160 -8.78 7.64 4.65
N PHE A 161 -7.58 7.62 5.20
CA PHE A 161 -7.36 7.71 6.65
C PHE A 161 -7.93 9.01 7.21
N LEU A 162 -7.60 10.13 6.59
CA LEU A 162 -8.12 11.44 6.98
C LEU A 162 -9.65 11.45 6.95
N LEU A 163 -10.29 10.91 5.91
CA LEU A 163 -11.75 10.81 5.81
C LEU A 163 -12.36 9.92 6.89
N ILE A 164 -11.75 8.77 7.20
CA ILE A 164 -12.23 7.87 8.27
C ILE A 164 -12.25 8.62 9.60
N PHE A 165 -11.19 9.34 9.94
CA PHE A 165 -11.10 10.07 11.22
C PHE A 165 -11.95 11.35 11.23
N THR A 166 -11.97 12.10 10.14
CA THR A 166 -12.71 13.37 10.08
C THR A 166 -14.22 13.16 9.97
N VAL A 167 -14.68 12.21 9.16
CA VAL A 167 -16.11 11.93 8.96
C VAL A 167 -16.63 10.92 9.99
N GLY A 168 -15.89 9.84 10.22
CA GLY A 168 -16.32 8.75 11.10
C GLY A 168 -16.25 9.08 12.58
N GLU A 169 -15.31 9.93 13.00
CA GLU A 169 -15.10 10.25 14.43
C GLU A 169 -15.57 11.67 14.81
N GLY A 170 -16.34 12.31 13.93
CA GLY A 170 -16.98 13.59 14.24
C GLY A 170 -16.02 14.79 14.27
N GLY A 171 -14.96 14.75 13.44
CA GLY A 171 -14.20 15.92 13.01
C GLY A 171 -12.70 15.94 13.31
N GLY A 172 -12.20 15.02 14.14
CA GLY A 172 -10.76 14.91 14.47
C GLY A 172 -10.10 16.24 14.83
N ALA A 173 -8.80 16.40 14.50
CA ALA A 173 -8.09 17.66 14.73
C ALA A 173 -8.70 18.85 13.98
N LEU A 174 -9.40 18.62 12.86
CA LEU A 174 -10.04 19.71 12.09
C LEU A 174 -11.18 20.36 12.86
N ARG A 175 -11.87 19.60 13.72
CA ARG A 175 -12.85 20.15 14.65
C ARG A 175 -12.18 20.95 15.76
N ASP A 176 -11.14 20.41 16.38
CA ASP A 176 -10.41 21.12 17.45
C ASP A 176 -9.73 22.41 16.95
N LEU A 177 -9.32 22.44 15.66
CA LEU A 177 -8.78 23.62 14.98
C LEU A 177 -9.86 24.63 14.55
N GLY A 178 -11.14 24.37 14.82
CA GLY A 178 -12.24 25.27 14.45
C GLY A 178 -12.55 25.29 12.94
N LEU A 179 -12.00 24.36 12.16
CA LEU A 179 -12.17 24.29 10.70
C LEU A 179 -13.49 23.63 10.29
N LEU A 180 -14.24 23.05 11.24
CA LEU A 180 -15.57 22.49 11.02
C LEU A 180 -16.65 23.33 11.72
N PRO A 181 -17.78 23.66 11.04
CA PRO A 181 -18.86 24.42 11.65
C PRO A 181 -19.43 23.67 12.87
N GLY A 182 -19.56 24.37 14.01
CA GLY A 182 -20.03 23.79 15.29
C GLY A 182 -18.91 23.38 16.26
N ALA A 183 -17.65 23.69 15.98
CA ALA A 183 -16.48 23.43 16.83
C ALA A 183 -16.34 24.32 18.08
N GLY A 184 -17.23 25.27 18.30
CA GLY A 184 -17.16 26.20 19.43
C GLY A 184 -17.71 25.59 20.72
N GLY A 185 -16.84 25.09 21.59
CA GLY A 185 -17.21 24.74 22.97
C GLY A 185 -16.08 24.01 23.68
N GLY A 186 -15.33 24.75 24.51
CA GLY A 186 -14.14 24.28 25.23
C GLY A 186 -14.35 22.99 26.01
N ARG A 187 -14.11 21.85 25.35
CA ARG A 187 -13.88 20.59 26.02
C ARG A 187 -12.39 20.52 26.35
N SER A 188 -12.11 20.16 27.61
CA SER A 188 -10.78 19.81 28.08
C SER A 188 -10.08 18.90 27.07
N LEU A 189 -8.77 19.07 26.90
CA LEU A 189 -7.86 18.13 26.20
C LEU A 189 -8.00 16.74 26.83
N ASP A 190 -9.01 15.99 26.39
CA ASP A 190 -9.22 14.61 26.76
C ASP A 190 -8.21 13.76 25.97
N MET A 191 -7.72 12.68 26.57
CA MET A 191 -6.74 11.77 25.95
C MET A 191 -7.19 11.28 24.56
N ARG A 192 -8.50 11.22 24.33
CA ARG A 192 -9.12 10.90 23.04
C ARG A 192 -8.77 11.93 21.96
N SER A 193 -8.89 13.23 22.27
CA SER A 193 -8.53 14.33 21.36
C SER A 193 -7.04 14.27 20.97
N MET A 194 -6.14 13.94 21.90
CA MET A 194 -4.71 13.79 21.58
C MET A 194 -4.42 12.62 20.61
N LYS A 195 -5.11 11.49 20.76
CA LYS A 195 -4.95 10.33 19.86
C LYS A 195 -5.54 10.61 18.47
N ASP A 196 -6.69 11.26 18.41
CA ASP A 196 -7.33 11.64 17.15
C ASP A 196 -6.49 12.68 16.40
N GLN A 197 -5.84 13.59 17.13
CA GLN A 197 -4.84 14.51 16.59
C GLN A 197 -3.64 13.76 16.02
N GLN A 198 -3.06 12.79 16.75
CA GLN A 198 -1.95 11.97 16.25
C GLN A 198 -2.29 11.29 14.92
N HIS A 199 -3.43 10.60 14.85
CA HIS A 199 -3.87 9.93 13.62
C HIS A 199 -4.12 10.92 12.49
N THR A 200 -4.74 12.07 12.78
CA THR A 200 -4.97 13.13 11.78
C THR A 200 -3.66 13.68 11.22
N PHE A 201 -2.69 14.02 12.09
CA PHE A 201 -1.38 14.49 11.68
C PHE A 201 -0.61 13.43 10.89
N GLN A 202 -0.69 12.17 11.31
CA GLN A 202 -0.09 11.07 10.57
C GLN A 202 -0.71 10.95 9.16
N ALA A 203 -2.04 11.00 9.05
CA ALA A 203 -2.76 11.00 7.77
C ALA A 203 -2.26 12.12 6.83
N LEU A 204 -2.19 13.35 7.35
CA LEU A 204 -1.72 14.51 6.61
C LEU A 204 -0.26 14.35 6.15
N LEU A 205 0.60 13.80 7.01
CA LEU A 205 2.00 13.51 6.65
C LEU A 205 2.07 12.49 5.51
N TRP A 206 1.25 11.44 5.52
CA TRP A 206 1.18 10.49 4.40
C TRP A 206 0.72 11.16 3.10
N VAL A 207 -0.30 12.02 3.16
CA VAL A 207 -0.78 12.76 1.99
C VAL A 207 0.30 13.69 1.43
N ALA A 208 0.90 14.51 2.29
CA ALA A 208 1.95 15.45 1.93
C ALA A 208 3.18 14.74 1.36
N SER A 209 3.54 13.59 1.94
CA SER A 209 4.65 12.77 1.47
C SER A 209 4.37 12.14 0.10
N GLY A 210 3.15 11.66 -0.15
CA GLY A 210 2.74 11.22 -1.48
C GLY A 210 2.80 12.35 -2.52
N ALA A 211 2.41 13.58 -2.14
CA ALA A 211 2.55 14.74 -3.01
C ALA A 211 4.01 15.09 -3.28
N LEU A 212 4.87 15.09 -2.25
CA LEU A 212 6.31 15.29 -2.36
C LEU A 212 6.95 14.29 -3.33
N GLY A 213 6.59 13.01 -3.23
CA GLY A 213 7.10 11.97 -4.14
C GLY A 213 6.78 12.25 -5.61
N ARG A 214 5.60 12.80 -5.92
CA ARG A 214 5.23 13.23 -7.30
C ARG A 214 6.03 14.46 -7.74
N VAL A 215 6.23 15.43 -6.85
CA VAL A 215 7.04 16.63 -7.15
C VAL A 215 8.48 16.22 -7.47
N LEU A 216 9.08 15.34 -6.65
CA LEU A 216 10.42 14.81 -6.87
C LEU A 216 10.53 14.10 -8.23
N LEU A 217 9.55 13.25 -8.58
CA LEU A 217 9.50 12.60 -9.90
C LEU A 217 9.44 13.58 -11.06
N ARG A 218 8.60 14.62 -10.97
CA ARG A 218 8.50 15.67 -11.99
C ARG A 218 9.81 16.43 -12.18
N ARG A 219 10.64 16.51 -11.14
CA ARG A 219 12.00 17.08 -11.18
C ARG A 219 13.07 16.07 -11.61
N GLY A 220 12.70 14.85 -11.99
CA GLY A 220 13.64 13.79 -12.39
C GLY A 220 14.41 13.16 -11.23
N LEU A 221 14.00 13.44 -9.97
CA LEU A 221 14.61 12.93 -8.75
C LEU A 221 13.92 11.63 -8.33
N VAL A 222 14.66 10.53 -8.42
CA VAL A 222 14.20 9.19 -8.04
C VAL A 222 14.88 8.78 -6.74
N CYS A 223 14.22 9.00 -5.59
CA CYS A 223 14.78 8.76 -4.26
C CYS A 223 13.68 8.32 -3.27
N GLY A 224 14.07 7.85 -2.09
CA GLY A 224 13.13 7.41 -1.05
C GLY A 224 12.74 8.47 -0.02
N VAL A 225 13.02 9.76 -0.25
CA VAL A 225 12.78 10.84 0.73
C VAL A 225 11.31 10.93 1.13
N HIS A 226 10.38 10.75 0.18
CA HIS A 226 8.94 10.75 0.45
C HIS A 226 8.54 9.65 1.43
N MET A 227 9.31 8.56 1.56
CA MET A 227 9.05 7.49 2.52
C MET A 227 9.75 7.74 3.86
N LEU A 228 10.95 8.32 3.85
CA LEU A 228 11.69 8.58 5.07
C LEU A 228 10.97 9.56 6.00
N VAL A 229 10.41 10.65 5.47
CA VAL A 229 9.75 11.70 6.27
C VAL A 229 8.60 11.16 7.13
N PRO A 230 7.56 10.49 6.59
CA PRO A 230 6.44 10.04 7.41
C PRO A 230 6.83 8.89 8.35
N TYR A 231 7.83 8.08 7.99
CA TYR A 231 8.29 6.99 8.84
C TYR A 231 9.11 7.50 10.03
N ALA A 232 10.02 8.47 9.80
CA ALA A 232 10.75 9.14 10.87
C ALA A 232 9.81 9.93 11.80
N ALA A 233 8.82 10.62 11.24
CA ALA A 233 7.81 11.32 12.03
C ALA A 233 6.96 10.35 12.88
N THR A 234 6.58 9.19 12.32
CA THR A 234 5.86 8.14 13.08
C THR A 234 6.75 7.57 14.20
N ALA A 235 8.01 7.27 13.92
CA ALA A 235 8.96 6.79 14.92
C ALA A 235 9.17 7.81 16.06
N PHE A 236 9.35 9.08 15.71
CA PHE A 236 9.44 10.17 16.69
C PHE A 236 8.16 10.28 17.51
N MET A 237 7.00 10.26 16.85
CA MET A 237 5.69 10.30 17.52
C MET A 237 5.56 9.18 18.55
N MET A 238 5.96 7.95 18.21
CA MET A 238 5.93 6.80 19.14
C MET A 238 6.93 6.95 20.30
N ALA A 239 8.10 7.58 20.06
CA ALA A 239 9.09 7.79 21.10
C ALA A 239 8.67 8.86 22.12
N VAL A 240 7.99 9.92 21.67
CA VAL A 240 7.56 11.03 22.54
C VAL A 240 6.17 10.86 23.13
N HIS A 241 5.31 10.06 22.50
CA HIS A 241 3.99 9.75 23.05
C HIS A 241 4.06 8.46 23.85
N SER A 242 4.16 8.65 25.15
CA SER A 242 4.11 7.57 26.11
C SER A 242 2.82 6.77 25.95
N GLN A 243 2.94 5.48 25.61
CA GLN A 243 1.81 4.54 25.62
C GLN A 243 1.49 4.10 27.07
N HIS A 244 1.46 5.06 28.02
CA HIS A 244 1.38 4.83 29.46
C HIS A 244 0.11 4.09 29.92
N GLN A 245 -0.91 3.98 29.06
CA GLN A 245 -2.13 3.22 29.36
C GLN A 245 -2.11 1.79 28.81
N SER A 246 -1.02 1.37 28.17
CA SER A 246 -0.90 0.08 27.52
C SER A 246 -0.02 -0.84 28.35
N GLY A 247 -0.42 -2.12 28.51
CA GLY A 247 0.37 -3.10 29.25
C GLY A 247 1.74 -3.35 28.60
N GLU A 248 2.60 -4.13 29.27
CA GLU A 248 3.98 -4.38 28.82
C GLU A 248 4.08 -4.85 27.36
N HIS A 249 3.18 -5.74 26.93
CA HIS A 249 3.10 -6.23 25.54
C HIS A 249 2.89 -5.12 24.52
N ALA A 250 1.94 -4.22 24.79
CA ALA A 250 1.61 -3.13 23.90
C ALA A 250 2.72 -2.09 23.86
N ALA A 251 3.26 -1.71 25.02
CA ALA A 251 4.39 -0.78 25.10
C ALA A 251 5.60 -1.28 24.31
N LEU A 252 5.97 -2.56 24.46
CA LEU A 252 7.06 -3.16 23.70
C LEU A 252 6.76 -3.22 22.19
N ALA A 253 5.54 -3.60 21.81
CA ALA A 253 5.14 -3.67 20.40
C ALA A 253 5.11 -2.28 19.73
N HIS A 254 4.62 -1.23 20.39
CA HIS A 254 4.67 0.15 19.87
C HIS A 254 6.10 0.66 19.72
N ALA A 255 6.98 0.38 20.69
CA ALA A 255 8.40 0.73 20.59
C ALA A 255 9.07 0.02 19.41
N ALA A 256 8.83 -1.28 19.25
CA ALA A 256 9.32 -2.07 18.14
C ALA A 256 8.78 -1.55 16.79
N HIS A 257 7.49 -1.21 16.71
CA HIS A 257 6.90 -0.58 15.53
C HIS A 257 7.63 0.71 15.15
N GLY A 258 7.84 1.62 16.10
CA GLY A 258 8.57 2.87 15.86
C GLY A 258 9.99 2.65 15.32
N ALA A 259 10.73 1.72 15.92
CA ALA A 259 12.08 1.36 15.45
C ALA A 259 12.07 0.75 14.04
N LEU A 260 11.14 -0.18 13.76
CA LEU A 260 10.98 -0.80 12.46
C LEU A 260 10.55 0.21 11.38
N MET A 261 9.69 1.18 11.73
CA MET A 261 9.34 2.28 10.81
C MET A 261 10.59 3.10 10.45
N LEU A 262 11.37 3.54 11.42
CA LEU A 262 12.60 4.29 11.13
C LEU A 262 13.56 3.49 10.22
N ALA A 263 13.79 2.21 10.56
CA ALA A 263 14.62 1.32 9.77
C ALA A 263 14.10 1.15 8.33
N ALA A 264 12.79 0.94 8.15
CA ALA A 264 12.16 0.86 6.83
C ALA A 264 12.36 2.15 6.02
N GLY A 265 12.14 3.32 6.62
CA GLY A 265 12.35 4.61 5.97
C GLY A 265 13.79 4.78 5.46
N LEU A 266 14.79 4.41 6.28
CA LEU A 266 16.21 4.46 5.93
C LEU A 266 16.55 3.48 4.80
N LEU A 267 16.04 2.24 4.87
CA LEU A 267 16.23 1.24 3.81
C LEU A 267 15.64 1.73 2.48
N ARG A 268 14.44 2.32 2.50
CA ARG A 268 13.83 2.85 1.28
C ARG A 268 14.58 4.06 0.73
N PHE A 269 15.10 4.92 1.60
CA PHE A 269 15.94 6.06 1.25
C PHE A 269 17.24 5.60 0.57
N SER A 270 17.89 4.56 1.11
CA SER A 270 19.10 3.95 0.52
C SER A 270 18.86 3.19 -0.79
N GLY A 271 17.61 2.96 -1.18
CA GLY A 271 17.23 2.22 -2.37
C GLY A 271 17.20 0.69 -2.20
N ALA A 272 17.32 0.19 -0.97
CA ALA A 272 17.21 -1.23 -0.62
C ALA A 272 15.73 -1.67 -0.57
N VAL A 273 15.05 -1.66 -1.73
CA VAL A 273 13.59 -1.83 -1.83
C VAL A 273 13.09 -3.16 -1.25
N ALA A 274 13.80 -4.27 -1.47
CA ALA A 274 13.40 -5.58 -0.93
C ALA A 274 13.48 -5.62 0.60
N ALA A 275 14.59 -5.13 1.18
CA ALA A 275 14.76 -5.03 2.62
C ALA A 275 13.75 -4.06 3.23
N TYR A 276 13.50 -2.91 2.59
CA TYR A 276 12.43 -1.99 2.97
C TYR A 276 11.09 -2.70 3.06
N SER A 277 10.70 -3.44 2.01
CA SER A 277 9.41 -4.14 1.96
C SER A 277 9.24 -5.12 3.13
N LEU A 278 10.26 -5.92 3.44
CA LEU A 278 10.22 -6.83 4.57
C LEU A 278 10.06 -6.09 5.90
N VAL A 279 10.91 -5.10 6.16
CA VAL A 279 10.92 -4.36 7.44
C VAL A 279 9.65 -3.52 7.60
N ALA A 280 9.10 -2.97 6.51
CA ALA A 280 7.81 -2.27 6.53
C ALA A 280 6.64 -3.21 6.82
N SER A 281 6.63 -4.44 6.27
CA SER A 281 5.64 -5.46 6.64
C SER A 281 5.73 -5.85 8.10
N MET A 282 6.94 -6.00 8.64
CA MET A 282 7.18 -6.22 10.07
C MET A 282 6.64 -5.06 10.90
N ALA A 283 6.96 -3.82 10.54
CA ALA A 283 6.45 -2.63 11.21
C ALA A 283 4.91 -2.60 11.22
N ALA A 284 4.29 -2.85 10.07
CA ALA A 284 2.84 -2.86 9.90
C ALA A 284 2.14 -3.89 10.79
N VAL A 285 2.58 -5.15 10.72
CA VAL A 285 1.98 -6.25 11.48
C VAL A 285 2.23 -6.06 12.98
N THR A 286 3.39 -5.52 13.37
CA THR A 286 3.68 -5.14 14.76
C THR A 286 2.70 -4.09 15.28
N PHE A 287 2.34 -3.09 14.46
CA PHE A 287 1.37 -2.07 14.86
C PHE A 287 -0.05 -2.64 14.98
N ILE A 288 -0.45 -3.53 14.07
CA ILE A 288 -1.73 -4.22 14.19
C ILE A 288 -1.75 -5.05 15.48
N ALA A 289 -0.64 -5.76 15.74
CA ALA A 289 -0.46 -6.60 16.91
C ALA A 289 -0.31 -5.84 18.24
N SER A 290 0.01 -4.54 18.23
CA SER A 290 0.04 -3.71 19.43
C SER A 290 -1.36 -3.28 19.90
N SER A 291 -2.42 -3.76 19.26
CA SER A 291 -3.79 -3.49 19.69
C SER A 291 -4.08 -4.08 21.07
N GLN A 292 -5.00 -3.43 21.80
CA GLN A 292 -5.29 -3.81 23.18
C GLN A 292 -5.85 -5.23 23.26
N CYS A 293 -6.69 -5.60 22.29
CA CYS A 293 -7.28 -6.94 22.25
C CYS A 293 -6.24 -8.04 22.06
N LEU A 294 -5.32 -7.88 21.11
CA LEU A 294 -4.31 -8.89 20.83
C LEU A 294 -3.31 -9.01 21.97
N THR A 295 -2.88 -7.88 22.53
CA THR A 295 -1.94 -7.85 23.66
C THR A 295 -2.57 -8.40 24.94
N THR A 296 -3.85 -8.12 25.20
CA THR A 296 -4.59 -8.71 26.34
C THR A 296 -4.79 -10.21 26.15
N ALA A 297 -5.14 -10.67 24.94
CA ALA A 297 -5.25 -12.10 24.64
C ALA A 297 -3.92 -12.82 24.83
N ALA A 298 -2.82 -12.24 24.36
CA ALA A 298 -1.49 -12.78 24.52
C ALA A 298 -1.11 -12.92 26.01
N ALA A 299 -1.35 -11.88 26.81
CA ALA A 299 -1.04 -11.87 28.22
C ALA A 299 -1.92 -12.84 29.03
N GLN A 300 -3.23 -12.82 28.80
CA GLN A 300 -4.20 -13.50 29.69
C GLN A 300 -4.59 -14.89 29.19
N ALA A 301 -4.86 -15.04 27.89
CA ALA A 301 -5.34 -16.29 27.33
C ALA A 301 -4.20 -17.21 26.92
N TRP A 302 -3.17 -16.68 26.25
CA TRP A 302 -2.03 -17.47 25.78
C TRP A 302 -0.89 -17.54 26.79
N ARG A 303 -0.93 -16.71 27.84
CA ARG A 303 0.10 -16.61 28.89
C ARG A 303 1.51 -16.44 28.32
N MET A 304 1.62 -15.71 27.22
CA MET A 304 2.89 -15.39 26.59
C MET A 304 3.49 -14.16 27.26
N ASP A 305 4.80 -14.15 27.49
CA ASP A 305 5.49 -12.90 27.83
C ASP A 305 5.56 -11.94 26.62
N ALA A 306 5.92 -10.68 26.88
CA ALA A 306 5.94 -9.64 25.85
C ALA A 306 6.95 -9.94 24.73
N VAL A 307 8.08 -10.57 25.06
CA VAL A 307 9.16 -10.86 24.10
C VAL A 307 8.76 -12.00 23.17
N GLY A 308 8.27 -13.11 23.73
CA GLY A 308 7.76 -14.25 22.99
C GLY A 308 6.58 -13.87 22.10
N TYR A 309 5.70 -12.98 22.57
CA TYR A 309 4.63 -12.40 21.75
C TYR A 309 5.20 -11.61 20.56
N LEU A 310 6.15 -10.70 20.79
CA LEU A 310 6.75 -9.91 19.72
C LEU A 310 7.45 -10.80 18.67
N LEU A 311 8.18 -11.84 19.09
CA LEU A 311 8.82 -12.79 18.19
C LEU A 311 7.79 -13.53 17.32
N LEU A 312 6.69 -14.01 17.91
CA LEU A 312 5.60 -14.64 17.17
C LEU A 312 5.03 -13.68 16.11
N VAL A 313 4.79 -12.43 16.48
CA VAL A 313 4.30 -11.38 15.57
C VAL A 313 5.26 -11.17 14.41
N GLN A 314 6.58 -11.14 14.65
CA GLN A 314 7.57 -11.04 13.57
C GLN A 314 7.55 -12.26 12.64
N CYS A 315 7.42 -13.48 13.19
CA CYS A 315 7.28 -14.69 12.36
C CYS A 315 6.05 -14.63 11.45
N VAL A 316 4.90 -14.18 11.97
CA VAL A 316 3.68 -13.97 11.18
C VAL A 316 3.93 -12.92 10.09
N ALA A 317 4.58 -11.81 10.43
CA ALA A 317 4.88 -10.75 9.47
C ALA A 317 5.77 -11.23 8.31
N VAL A 318 6.81 -12.01 8.63
CA VAL A 318 7.69 -12.64 7.63
C VAL A 318 6.90 -13.60 6.75
N GLY A 319 6.05 -14.45 7.34
CA GLY A 319 5.20 -15.38 6.60
C GLY A 319 4.24 -14.69 5.63
N LEU A 320 3.58 -13.61 6.07
CA LEU A 320 2.73 -12.77 5.22
C LEU A 320 3.52 -12.09 4.11
N TRP A 321 4.73 -11.60 4.41
CA TRP A 321 5.61 -11.02 3.40
C TRP A 321 6.04 -12.05 2.34
N VAL A 322 6.44 -13.26 2.74
CA VAL A 322 6.78 -14.35 1.82
C VAL A 322 5.58 -14.71 0.93
N ALA A 323 4.39 -14.84 1.53
CA ALA A 323 3.17 -15.10 0.78
C ALA A 323 2.86 -13.99 -0.24
N ALA A 324 3.03 -12.73 0.15
CA ALA A 324 2.86 -11.59 -0.75
C ALA A 324 3.88 -11.59 -1.89
N VAL A 325 5.17 -11.81 -1.60
CA VAL A 325 6.22 -11.93 -2.61
C VAL A 325 5.87 -13.04 -3.60
N TRP A 326 5.38 -14.19 -3.13
CA TRP A 326 4.99 -15.32 -3.98
C TRP A 326 3.75 -15.02 -4.83
N LEU A 327 2.70 -14.42 -4.26
CA LEU A 327 1.47 -14.08 -4.97
C LEU A 327 1.67 -13.00 -6.03
N PHE A 328 2.51 -12.00 -5.72
CA PHE A 328 2.83 -10.91 -6.61
C PHE A 328 4.10 -11.15 -7.42
N GLU A 329 4.75 -12.31 -7.24
CA GLU A 329 5.89 -12.73 -8.04
C GLU A 329 5.45 -12.68 -9.49
N PRO A 330 6.01 -11.79 -10.31
CA PRO A 330 5.40 -11.50 -11.59
C PRO A 330 5.27 -12.78 -12.42
N ALA A 331 4.07 -12.98 -12.97
CA ALA A 331 3.81 -13.67 -14.23
C ALA A 331 4.46 -12.90 -15.40
N LEU A 332 5.68 -12.36 -15.19
CA LEU A 332 6.61 -11.88 -16.20
C LEU A 332 7.59 -13.01 -16.53
N GLY A 333 7.09 -14.25 -16.55
CA GLY A 333 7.73 -15.27 -17.35
C GLY A 333 7.70 -14.76 -18.80
N PRO A 334 8.79 -14.89 -19.58
CA PRO A 334 8.89 -14.37 -20.94
C PRO A 334 7.96 -15.07 -21.97
N GLY A 335 6.82 -15.64 -21.57
CA GLY A 335 5.96 -16.47 -22.43
C GLY A 335 4.46 -16.37 -22.17
N ALA A 336 3.96 -15.29 -21.57
CA ALA A 336 2.51 -15.09 -21.41
C ALA A 336 1.88 -14.20 -22.51
N ASP A 337 2.55 -14.09 -23.66
CA ASP A 337 1.99 -13.48 -24.89
C ASP A 337 1.35 -14.51 -25.84
N ASP A 338 1.41 -15.82 -25.54
CA ASP A 338 1.00 -16.87 -26.51
C ASP A 338 -0.50 -17.18 -26.57
N GLY A 339 -1.37 -16.38 -25.95
CA GLY A 339 -2.80 -16.73 -25.82
C GLY A 339 -3.81 -15.85 -26.56
N ALA A 340 -3.43 -14.68 -27.07
CA ALA A 340 -4.39 -13.72 -27.63
C ALA A 340 -4.39 -13.66 -29.17
N ASN A 341 -3.92 -14.72 -29.82
CA ASN A 341 -4.02 -14.89 -31.28
C ASN A 341 -5.01 -16.01 -31.67
N GLU A 342 -6.04 -16.24 -30.85
CA GLU A 342 -7.26 -16.90 -31.31
C GLU A 342 -8.18 -15.84 -31.92
N GLY A 343 -7.86 -15.46 -33.15
CA GLY A 343 -8.58 -14.48 -33.93
C GLY A 343 -8.25 -14.60 -35.41
N GLY A 344 -8.27 -15.83 -35.94
CA GLY A 344 -8.31 -16.08 -37.37
C GLY A 344 -9.56 -15.41 -37.96
N GLY A 345 -9.39 -14.22 -38.51
CA GLY A 345 -10.38 -13.47 -39.25
C GLY A 345 -9.76 -12.98 -40.55
N SER A 346 -10.28 -13.50 -41.65
CA SER A 346 -9.81 -13.39 -43.03
C SER A 346 -9.35 -11.99 -43.46
N GLY A 347 -8.25 -11.96 -44.22
CA GLY A 347 -7.73 -10.77 -44.84
C GLY A 347 -8.74 -10.02 -45.71
N VAL A 348 -8.68 -8.70 -45.58
CA VAL A 348 -8.96 -7.75 -46.67
C VAL A 348 -7.93 -6.65 -46.51
N GLY A 349 -7.03 -6.54 -47.49
CA GLY A 349 -6.07 -5.46 -47.57
C GLY A 349 -6.78 -4.13 -47.81
N VAL A 350 -6.53 -3.17 -46.94
CA VAL A 350 -6.77 -1.75 -47.19
C VAL A 350 -5.52 -1.02 -46.73
N GLU A 351 -4.74 -0.54 -47.69
CA GLU A 351 -3.66 0.40 -47.46
C GLU A 351 -4.26 1.74 -47.00
N ASP A 352 -3.78 2.28 -45.87
CA ASP A 352 -4.08 3.65 -45.48
C ASP A 352 -2.80 4.33 -44.94
N PRO A 353 -2.29 5.40 -45.59
CA PRO A 353 -1.08 6.09 -45.17
C PRO A 353 -1.45 7.31 -44.31
N LYS A 354 -1.30 7.24 -42.98
CA LYS A 354 -1.49 8.43 -42.11
C LYS A 354 -0.96 8.30 -40.68
N GLU A 355 0.28 7.86 -40.48
CA GLU A 355 0.93 7.91 -39.15
C GLU A 355 2.26 8.69 -39.08
N GLU A 356 2.58 9.51 -40.09
CA GLU A 356 3.81 10.30 -40.10
C GLU A 356 3.64 11.77 -39.63
N ARG A 357 2.71 12.05 -38.69
CA ARG A 357 2.47 13.46 -38.23
C ARG A 357 2.27 13.68 -36.73
N ALA A 358 2.63 12.70 -35.89
CA ALA A 358 2.57 12.87 -34.42
C ALA A 358 3.93 13.25 -33.79
N GLY A 359 5.07 12.80 -34.36
CA GLY A 359 6.41 13.11 -33.83
C GLY A 359 6.86 14.56 -34.05
N GLU A 360 6.45 15.18 -35.17
CA GLU A 360 6.90 16.54 -35.54
C GLU A 360 6.20 17.67 -34.75
N ARG A 361 5.04 17.41 -34.13
CA ARG A 361 4.29 18.44 -33.40
C ARG A 361 4.75 18.64 -31.95
N LEU A 362 5.47 17.68 -31.37
CA LEU A 362 6.03 17.81 -30.02
C LEU A 362 7.37 18.56 -30.00
N GLY A 363 8.16 18.47 -31.08
CA GLY A 363 9.41 19.23 -31.25
C GLY A 363 9.20 20.74 -31.49
N LYS A 364 8.09 21.13 -32.13
CA LYS A 364 7.80 22.54 -32.45
C LYS A 364 7.17 23.35 -31.29
N ARG A 365 6.75 22.71 -30.18
CA ARG A 365 6.15 23.42 -29.02
C ARG A 365 7.11 23.73 -27.87
N LEU A 366 8.35 23.26 -27.92
CA LEU A 366 9.40 23.57 -26.93
C LEU A 366 10.52 24.46 -27.50
N GLY A 367 10.35 24.98 -28.72
CA GLY A 367 11.31 25.83 -29.42
C GLY A 367 11.03 27.32 -29.32
N GLY A 368 10.51 27.81 -28.19
CA GLY A 368 10.23 29.23 -27.97
C GLY A 368 10.80 29.71 -26.64
N GLU A 369 11.80 30.58 -26.72
CA GLU A 369 12.34 31.46 -25.66
C GLU A 369 13.12 30.86 -24.47
N GLU A 370 12.83 29.66 -23.95
CA GLU A 370 13.60 29.12 -22.81
C GLU A 370 14.93 28.44 -23.22
N GLY A 371 15.01 27.87 -24.42
CA GLY A 371 16.22 27.22 -24.94
C GLY A 371 17.38 28.18 -25.27
N ALA A 372 17.08 29.46 -25.47
CA ALA A 372 18.08 30.48 -25.80
C ALA A 372 18.81 31.02 -24.55
N ARG A 373 18.15 31.09 -23.39
CA ARG A 373 18.78 31.54 -22.13
C ARG A 373 19.77 30.53 -21.55
N ALA A 374 19.56 29.24 -21.77
CA ALA A 374 20.49 28.21 -21.29
C ALA A 374 21.83 28.18 -22.07
N ARG A 375 21.87 28.66 -23.32
CA ARG A 375 23.11 28.74 -24.11
C ARG A 375 23.92 30.01 -23.87
N ALA A 376 23.30 31.09 -23.37
CA ALA A 376 24.02 32.32 -23.05
C ALA A 376 24.85 32.23 -21.75
N VAL A 377 24.47 31.36 -20.81
CA VAL A 377 25.18 31.22 -19.52
C VAL A 377 26.39 30.27 -19.62
N ALA A 378 26.45 29.41 -20.64
CA ALA A 378 27.54 28.44 -20.82
C ALA A 378 28.70 28.96 -21.69
N GLY A 379 28.59 30.16 -22.28
CA GLY A 379 29.60 30.74 -23.19
C GLY A 379 30.46 31.86 -22.60
N GLY A 380 30.25 32.24 -21.34
CA GLY A 380 30.95 33.35 -20.69
C GLY A 380 32.09 32.89 -19.78
N GLY A 381 33.19 32.43 -20.37
CA GLY A 381 34.43 32.16 -19.64
C GLY A 381 35.64 32.45 -20.51
N ALA A 382 36.53 33.30 -20.00
CA ALA A 382 37.91 33.57 -20.42
C ALA A 382 38.17 34.70 -21.45
N GLN A 383 38.45 35.90 -20.92
CA GLN A 383 39.38 36.96 -21.36
C GLN A 383 39.19 38.10 -20.34
N GLU A 384 40.17 38.64 -19.60
CA GLU A 384 41.56 38.99 -19.88
C GLU A 384 42.41 38.94 -18.60
N ALA A 385 43.72 38.76 -18.82
CA ALA A 385 44.78 39.14 -17.90
C ALA A 385 45.35 40.49 -18.35
N VAL A 386 45.48 41.45 -17.43
CA VAL A 386 46.63 42.31 -17.06
C VAL A 386 46.21 43.11 -15.83
#